data_AF-A0A9C9YSY8-F1
#
_entry.id   AF-A0A9C9YSY8-F1
#
_cell.length_a   1.000
_cell.length_b   1.000
_cell.length_c   1.000
_cell.angle_alpha   90.00
_cell.angle_beta   90.00
_cell.angle_gamma   90.00
#
_symmetry.space_group_name_H-M   'P 1'
#
loop_
_entity.id
_entity.type
_entity.pdbx_description
1 polymer ?
#
loop_
_entity_poly.entity_id
_entity_poly.type
_entity_poly.pdbx_seq_one_letter_code
_entity_poly.pdbx_strand_id
1 'polypeptide(L)'
;MLTLLEEVLQSASAFPRGHAELFSRYLCRLVIRERQNPRGVELIDALFDPEDLRDMADPRQPLLPPDAPFFTALARLAYDGQRREFKGEPQEVNFARRAVRQTLDNDQWTLARALHLLIEAETCGQYRFRHQQFQEYFAALELARSGEVALAQAPWRPDQFQRGLAEVRDELPAWGQLPPVDRSGWEETARMAAELAEDGDDFIARLAEVNLPLAGQSAAPERVAVNLRANLAERLLARMRDDRADLRARIAAGHALGEMEMLEVLGYRALARNGQRIAWLPPVETIPGGEYTFGSQDDPEADSDEHRFSQRLAEFALGRFPVTNAEWGCFIKAGGYEEPRWWRGEASRRYREQGSNEGEIYFLKSIRQVVRAQDLDLEEVLAALRIGPEQ
;
A
#
# COMPACT_ATOMS: atom_id res chain seq x y z
N MET A 1 2.64 12.10 -7.78
CA MET A 1 2.03 10.83 -8.26
C MET A 1 0.82 11.08 -9.16
N LEU A 2 -0.21 11.84 -8.73
CA LEU A 2 -1.40 12.14 -9.55
C LEU A 2 -1.09 12.80 -10.90
N THR A 3 -0.27 13.85 -10.94
CA THR A 3 0.17 14.48 -12.21
C THR A 3 0.93 13.51 -13.12
N LEU A 4 1.71 12.59 -12.52
CA LEU A 4 2.46 11.55 -13.21
C LEU A 4 1.49 10.52 -13.85
N LEU A 5 0.45 10.16 -13.10
CA LEU A 5 -0.61 9.26 -13.52
C LEU A 5 -1.50 9.89 -14.61
N GLU A 6 -1.89 11.15 -14.47
CA GLU A 6 -2.61 11.92 -15.51
C GLU A 6 -1.81 11.96 -16.81
N GLU A 7 -0.52 12.28 -16.73
CA GLU A 7 0.34 12.25 -17.90
C GLU A 7 0.41 10.85 -18.52
N VAL A 8 0.58 9.78 -17.74
CA VAL A 8 0.63 8.43 -18.32
C VAL A 8 -0.74 8.02 -18.93
N LEU A 9 -1.86 8.35 -18.29
CA LEU A 9 -3.21 7.99 -18.74
C LEU A 9 -3.71 8.79 -19.95
N GLN A 10 -3.26 10.04 -20.13
CA GLN A 10 -3.62 10.83 -21.32
C GLN A 10 -3.14 10.18 -22.63
N SER A 11 -2.10 9.34 -22.56
CA SER A 11 -1.49 8.68 -23.72
C SER A 11 -1.72 7.17 -23.78
N ALA A 12 -2.17 6.53 -22.70
CA ALA A 12 -2.28 5.08 -22.58
C ALA A 12 -3.73 4.63 -22.43
N SER A 13 -4.08 3.49 -23.04
CA SER A 13 -5.44 2.92 -22.98
C SER A 13 -5.76 2.17 -21.68
N ALA A 14 -4.77 1.93 -20.81
CA ALA A 14 -4.92 1.12 -19.61
C ALA A 14 -4.16 1.68 -18.41
N PHE A 15 -4.77 1.54 -17.23
CA PHE A 15 -4.18 1.93 -15.95
C PHE A 15 -2.92 1.09 -15.65
N PRO A 16 -1.83 1.69 -15.13
CA PRO A 16 -0.64 0.92 -14.72
C PRO A 16 -0.97 -0.10 -13.62
N ARG A 17 -0.38 -1.30 -13.69
CA ARG A 17 -0.65 -2.37 -12.72
C ARG A 17 0.08 -2.21 -11.38
N GLY A 18 0.91 -1.17 -11.24
CA GLY A 18 1.69 -0.90 -10.05
C GLY A 18 2.56 0.33 -10.20
N HIS A 19 3.32 0.66 -9.16
CA HIS A 19 4.15 1.87 -9.13
C HIS A 19 5.31 1.76 -10.12
N ALA A 20 5.97 0.60 -10.21
CA ALA A 20 7.10 0.44 -11.11
C ALA A 20 6.70 0.60 -12.58
N GLU A 21 5.53 0.06 -12.97
CA GLU A 21 5.00 0.25 -14.32
C GLU A 21 4.65 1.72 -14.59
N LEU A 22 4.07 2.43 -13.62
CA LEU A 22 3.79 3.87 -13.75
C LEU A 22 5.07 4.67 -14.04
N PHE A 23 6.14 4.45 -13.27
CA PHE A 23 7.41 5.13 -13.46
C PHE A 23 8.10 4.73 -14.76
N SER A 24 8.07 3.44 -15.13
CA SER A 24 8.63 2.94 -16.40
C SER A 24 8.00 3.68 -17.59
N ARG A 25 6.66 3.69 -17.65
CA ARG A 25 5.90 4.34 -18.74
C ARG A 25 6.16 5.84 -18.78
N TYR A 26 6.25 6.48 -17.62
CA TYR A 26 6.54 7.90 -17.53
C TYR A 26 7.94 8.24 -18.06
N LEU A 27 8.95 7.43 -17.73
CA LEU A 27 10.32 7.61 -18.23
C LEU A 27 10.40 7.42 -19.74
N CYS A 28 9.72 6.42 -20.30
CA CYS A 28 9.60 6.26 -21.76
C CYS A 28 9.08 7.56 -22.39
N ARG A 29 7.98 8.10 -21.85
CA ARG A 29 7.39 9.35 -22.34
C ARG A 29 8.35 10.53 -22.23
N LEU A 30 9.08 10.67 -21.12
CA LEU A 30 10.06 11.74 -20.94
C LEU A 30 11.18 11.66 -21.98
N VAL A 31 11.75 10.47 -22.20
CA VAL A 31 12.81 10.26 -23.21
C VAL A 31 12.28 10.57 -24.60
N ILE A 32 11.14 9.99 -25.01
CA ILE A 32 10.59 10.22 -26.35
C ILE A 32 10.22 11.69 -26.57
N ARG A 33 9.71 12.39 -25.56
CA ARG A 33 9.43 13.82 -25.63
C ARG A 33 10.71 14.63 -25.79
N GLU A 34 11.76 14.34 -25.03
CA GLU A 34 13.03 15.05 -25.13
C GLU A 34 13.73 14.79 -26.46
N ARG A 35 13.53 13.61 -27.07
CA ARG A 35 14.04 13.30 -28.41
C ARG A 35 13.40 14.17 -29.49
N GLN A 36 12.19 14.69 -29.27
CA GLN A 36 11.54 15.62 -30.19
C GLN A 36 12.13 17.04 -30.09
N ASN A 37 12.91 17.34 -29.06
CA ASN A 37 13.59 18.62 -28.92
C ASN A 37 14.88 18.65 -29.77
N PRO A 38 15.16 19.74 -30.52
CA PRO A 38 16.36 19.82 -31.38
C PRO A 38 17.69 19.66 -30.62
N ARG A 39 17.72 19.98 -29.32
CA ARG A 39 18.89 19.81 -28.46
C ARG A 39 18.98 18.43 -27.79
N GLY A 40 17.87 17.70 -27.73
CA GLY A 40 17.76 16.40 -27.07
C GLY A 40 17.94 15.23 -28.04
N VAL A 41 17.63 15.41 -29.33
CA VAL A 41 17.69 14.33 -30.33
C VAL A 41 19.08 13.72 -30.49
N GLU A 42 20.12 14.54 -30.65
CA GLU A 42 21.50 14.07 -30.79
C GLU A 42 21.97 13.30 -29.56
N LEU A 43 21.57 13.77 -28.37
CA LEU A 43 21.95 13.17 -27.09
C LEU A 43 21.26 11.83 -26.86
N ILE A 44 19.98 11.73 -27.19
CA ILE A 44 19.19 10.51 -27.03
C ILE A 44 19.60 9.45 -28.04
N ASP A 45 19.78 9.83 -29.31
CA ASP A 45 20.22 8.89 -30.35
C ASP A 45 21.65 8.37 -30.10
N ALA A 46 22.46 9.07 -29.29
CA ALA A 46 23.77 8.60 -28.85
C ALA A 46 23.73 7.68 -27.62
N LEU A 47 22.72 7.80 -26.76
CA LEU A 47 22.62 7.09 -25.47
C LEU A 47 21.73 5.85 -25.49
N PHE A 48 20.88 5.70 -26.52
CA PHE A 48 19.91 4.61 -26.63
C PHE A 48 19.97 3.95 -28.00
N ASP A 49 19.77 2.63 -28.01
CA ASP A 49 19.67 1.88 -29.25
C ASP A 49 18.38 2.24 -30.02
N PRO A 50 18.39 2.23 -31.36
CA PRO A 50 17.19 2.50 -32.16
C PRO A 50 16.04 1.50 -31.94
N GLU A 51 16.32 0.31 -31.41
CA GLU A 51 15.31 -0.67 -30.99
C GLU A 51 14.63 -0.24 -29.70
N ASP A 52 15.40 0.06 -28.65
CA ASP A 52 14.91 0.63 -27.39
C ASP A 52 14.04 1.87 -27.61
N LEU A 53 14.46 2.78 -28.50
CA LEU A 53 13.71 3.99 -28.82
C LEU A 53 12.38 3.69 -29.53
N ARG A 54 12.30 2.61 -30.31
CA ARG A 54 11.05 2.16 -30.93
C ARG A 54 10.13 1.57 -29.87
N ASP A 55 10.65 0.74 -28.98
CA ASP A 55 9.87 0.07 -27.94
C ASP A 55 9.36 1.06 -26.89
N MET A 56 10.15 2.05 -26.50
CA MET A 56 9.71 3.15 -25.63
C MET A 56 8.62 4.02 -26.28
N ALA A 57 8.60 4.11 -27.61
CA ALA A 57 7.63 4.90 -28.36
C ALA A 57 6.33 4.15 -28.69
N ASP A 58 6.23 2.85 -28.39
CA ASP A 58 5.02 2.08 -28.64
C ASP A 58 3.84 2.64 -27.82
N PRO A 59 2.77 3.15 -28.46
CA PRO A 59 1.63 3.74 -27.75
C PRO A 59 0.76 2.71 -27.01
N ARG A 60 0.89 1.42 -27.33
CA ARG A 60 0.11 0.33 -26.71
C ARG A 60 0.81 -0.22 -25.49
N GLN A 61 2.12 -0.44 -25.59
CA GLN A 61 2.91 -1.05 -24.53
C GLN A 61 4.33 -0.48 -24.54
N PRO A 62 4.53 0.75 -24.03
CA PRO A 62 5.87 1.32 -23.98
C PRO A 62 6.72 0.52 -22.99
N LEU A 63 7.89 0.08 -23.44
CA LEU A 63 8.83 -0.70 -22.65
C LEU A 63 10.08 0.12 -22.36
N LEU A 64 10.39 0.28 -21.07
CA LEU A 64 11.64 0.90 -20.65
C LEU A 64 12.77 -0.13 -20.81
N PRO A 65 13.93 0.21 -21.39
CA PRO A 65 15.11 -0.65 -21.40
C PRO A 65 15.91 -0.48 -20.10
N PRO A 66 15.67 -1.27 -19.03
CA PRO A 66 16.31 -1.03 -17.73
C PRO A 66 17.84 -1.15 -17.78
N ASP A 67 18.35 -1.93 -18.74
CA ASP A 67 19.78 -2.17 -18.93
C ASP A 67 20.47 -1.14 -19.83
N ALA A 68 19.73 -0.18 -20.41
CA ALA A 68 20.33 0.92 -21.15
C ALA A 68 21.35 1.65 -20.26
N PRO A 69 22.53 2.04 -20.79
CA PRO A 69 23.61 2.60 -20.00
C PRO A 69 23.18 3.78 -19.11
N PHE A 70 22.31 4.65 -19.62
CA PHE A 70 21.76 5.79 -18.90
C PHE A 70 20.96 5.37 -17.65
N PHE A 71 20.01 4.43 -17.80
CA PHE A 71 19.20 3.97 -16.69
C PHE A 71 19.99 3.13 -15.69
N THR A 72 20.95 2.34 -16.16
CA THR A 72 21.88 1.62 -15.28
C THR A 72 22.74 2.57 -14.44
N ALA A 73 23.22 3.69 -15.02
CA ALA A 73 23.97 4.69 -14.27
C ALA A 73 23.12 5.39 -13.19
N LEU A 74 21.87 5.75 -13.52
CA LEU A 74 20.93 6.32 -12.55
C LEU A 74 20.53 5.33 -11.45
N ALA A 75 20.31 4.06 -11.81
CA ALA A 75 20.00 2.98 -10.87
C ALA A 75 21.13 2.80 -9.85
N ARG A 76 22.38 2.73 -10.32
CA ARG A 76 23.56 2.64 -9.44
C ARG A 76 23.71 3.85 -8.54
N LEU A 77 23.53 5.07 -9.07
CA LEU A 77 23.60 6.29 -8.28
C LEU A 77 22.57 6.27 -7.14
N ALA A 78 21.32 5.95 -7.46
CA ALA A 78 20.22 5.89 -6.50
C ALA A 78 20.45 4.81 -5.43
N TYR A 79 20.82 3.60 -5.86
CA TYR A 79 21.07 2.45 -4.98
C TYR A 79 22.21 2.71 -4.00
N ASP A 80 23.37 3.15 -4.50
CA ASP A 80 24.54 3.43 -3.66
C ASP A 80 24.28 4.60 -2.70
N GLY A 81 23.51 5.60 -3.14
CA GLY A 81 23.09 6.72 -2.30
C GLY A 81 22.25 6.26 -1.12
N GLN A 82 21.16 5.55 -1.42
CA GLN A 82 20.23 5.04 -0.41
C GLN A 82 20.93 4.11 0.58
N ARG A 83 21.85 3.26 0.10
CA ARG A 83 22.64 2.34 0.94
C ARG A 83 23.58 3.07 1.90
N ARG A 84 24.09 4.25 1.54
CA ARG A 84 25.05 5.02 2.38
C ARG A 84 24.38 5.92 3.40
N GLU A 85 23.23 6.51 3.07
CA GLU A 85 22.62 7.56 3.88
C GLU A 85 21.47 7.08 4.77
N PHE A 86 20.90 5.89 4.54
CA PHE A 86 19.72 5.50 5.30
C PHE A 86 20.02 5.16 6.76
N LYS A 87 19.45 5.95 7.69
CA LYS A 87 19.55 5.81 9.16
C LYS A 87 18.20 5.64 9.86
N GLY A 88 17.19 5.08 9.19
CA GLY A 88 15.87 4.83 9.81
C GLY A 88 14.83 5.94 9.62
N GLU A 89 15.17 7.06 8.98
CA GLU A 89 14.27 8.19 8.72
C GLU A 89 14.16 8.49 7.22
N PRO A 90 13.00 8.99 6.72
CA PRO A 90 12.88 9.45 5.35
C PRO A 90 13.78 10.68 5.17
N GLN A 91 14.94 10.46 4.54
CA GLN A 91 15.85 11.54 4.16
C GLN A 91 15.94 11.61 2.64
N GLU A 92 15.78 12.83 2.11
CA GLU A 92 16.19 13.12 0.73
C GLU A 92 17.71 12.88 0.64
N VAL A 93 18.11 11.92 -0.20
CA VAL A 93 19.54 11.59 -0.36
C VAL A 93 20.19 12.66 -1.23
N ASN A 94 21.23 13.27 -0.68
CA ASN A 94 21.99 14.32 -1.37
C ASN A 94 23.33 13.76 -1.87
N PHE A 95 23.59 13.97 -3.15
CA PHE A 95 24.78 13.51 -3.83
C PHE A 95 25.75 14.66 -4.06
N ALA A 96 26.96 14.57 -3.52
CA ALA A 96 28.02 15.50 -3.90
C ALA A 96 28.25 15.47 -5.42
N ARG A 97 28.45 16.64 -6.05
CA ARG A 97 28.73 16.76 -7.50
C ARG A 97 29.77 15.77 -8.01
N ARG A 98 30.82 15.53 -7.22
CA ARG A 98 31.87 14.58 -7.55
C ARG A 98 31.34 13.14 -7.68
N ALA A 99 30.49 12.70 -6.75
CA ALA A 99 29.93 11.35 -6.77
C ALA A 99 29.03 11.14 -7.99
N VAL A 100 28.21 12.15 -8.33
CA VAL A 100 27.37 12.10 -9.52
C VAL A 100 28.23 12.00 -10.80
N ARG A 101 29.28 12.82 -10.91
CA ARG A 101 30.20 12.82 -12.06
C ARG A 101 31.11 11.60 -12.16
N GLN A 102 31.23 10.81 -11.10
CA GLN A 102 31.92 9.51 -11.12
C GLN A 102 31.00 8.39 -11.62
N THR A 103 29.68 8.58 -11.55
CA THR A 103 28.68 7.55 -11.89
C THR A 103 28.07 7.79 -13.26
N LEU A 104 27.76 9.05 -13.59
CA LEU A 104 27.23 9.46 -14.89
C LEU A 104 28.35 10.11 -15.70
N ASP A 105 28.47 9.71 -16.96
CA ASP A 105 29.32 10.42 -17.93
C ASP A 105 28.73 11.81 -18.27
N ASN A 106 29.41 12.56 -19.15
CA ASN A 106 28.98 13.92 -19.48
C ASN A 106 27.63 13.98 -20.21
N ASP A 107 27.34 12.99 -21.04
CA ASP A 107 26.14 12.95 -21.88
C ASP A 107 24.95 12.49 -21.04
N GLN A 108 25.13 11.43 -20.25
CA GLN A 108 24.18 10.96 -19.25
C GLN A 108 23.84 12.05 -18.23
N TRP A 109 24.86 12.77 -17.72
CA TRP A 109 24.64 13.90 -16.81
C TRP A 109 23.78 15.00 -17.46
N THR A 110 24.08 15.32 -18.71
CA THR A 110 23.35 16.36 -19.45
C THR A 110 21.90 15.94 -19.67
N LEU A 111 21.66 14.68 -20.04
CA LEU A 111 20.32 14.13 -20.23
C LEU A 111 19.53 14.09 -18.91
N ALA A 112 20.14 13.63 -17.82
CA ALA A 112 19.47 13.57 -16.51
C ALA A 112 18.95 14.93 -16.05
N ARG A 113 19.65 16.02 -16.40
CA ARG A 113 19.21 17.39 -16.15
C ARG A 113 18.14 17.86 -17.13
N ALA A 114 18.28 17.54 -18.42
CA ALA A 114 17.28 17.87 -19.44
C ALA A 114 15.92 17.24 -19.12
N LEU A 115 15.93 15.99 -18.63
CA LEU A 115 14.73 15.27 -18.18
C LEU A 115 14.24 15.69 -16.78
N HIS A 116 14.92 16.63 -16.12
CA HIS A 116 14.63 17.07 -14.75
C HIS A 116 14.56 15.92 -13.73
N LEU A 117 15.35 14.87 -13.92
CA LEU A 117 15.46 13.75 -12.98
C LEU A 117 16.37 14.10 -11.80
N LEU A 118 17.47 14.82 -12.08
CA LEU A 118 18.40 15.33 -11.08
C LEU A 118 18.35 16.86 -11.03
N ILE A 119 18.22 17.40 -9.82
CA ILE A 119 18.19 18.84 -9.54
C ILE A 119 19.26 19.21 -8.50
N GLU A 120 19.66 20.47 -8.49
CA GLU A 120 20.56 20.99 -7.46
C GLU A 120 19.84 21.00 -6.11
N ALA A 121 20.51 20.49 -5.07
CA ALA A 121 20.00 20.53 -3.71
C ALA A 121 20.13 21.95 -3.13
N GLU A 122 19.50 22.21 -1.98
CA GLU A 122 19.62 23.51 -1.30
C GLU A 122 21.07 23.82 -0.91
N THR A 123 21.84 22.77 -0.60
CA THR A 123 23.28 22.90 -0.34
C THR A 123 24.03 22.97 -1.65
N CYS A 124 24.73 24.10 -1.88
CA CYS A 124 25.48 24.35 -3.10
C CYS A 124 26.48 23.22 -3.40
N GLY A 125 26.47 22.74 -4.65
CA GLY A 125 27.36 21.67 -5.10
C GLY A 125 26.91 20.24 -4.74
N GLN A 126 25.69 20.10 -4.20
CA GLN A 126 25.00 18.83 -4.05
C GLN A 126 23.82 18.74 -5.02
N TYR A 127 23.45 17.51 -5.38
CA TYR A 127 22.33 17.20 -6.24
C TYR A 127 21.44 16.16 -5.59
N ARG A 128 20.17 16.12 -5.97
CA ARG A 128 19.23 15.09 -5.54
C ARG A 128 18.30 14.72 -6.68
N PHE A 129 17.64 13.58 -6.55
CA PHE A 129 16.50 13.29 -7.40
C PHE A 129 15.40 14.32 -7.14
N ARG A 130 14.73 14.76 -8.21
CA ARG A 130 13.65 15.76 -8.11
C ARG A 130 12.58 15.36 -7.09
N HIS A 131 12.26 14.07 -7.05
CA HIS A 131 11.37 13.46 -6.08
C HIS A 131 11.97 12.15 -5.55
N GLN A 132 11.75 11.88 -4.26
CA GLN A 132 12.17 10.64 -3.60
C GLN A 132 11.70 9.39 -4.35
N GLN A 133 10.49 9.39 -4.90
CA GLN A 133 9.96 8.22 -5.62
C GLN A 133 10.76 7.86 -6.88
N PHE A 134 11.40 8.83 -7.55
CA PHE A 134 12.31 8.51 -8.66
C PHE A 134 13.59 7.83 -8.15
N GLN A 135 14.14 8.31 -7.04
CA GLN A 135 15.28 7.66 -6.40
C GLN A 135 14.93 6.21 -6.02
N GLU A 136 13.80 6.01 -5.36
CA GLU A 136 13.33 4.67 -4.95
C GLU A 136 13.10 3.76 -6.15
N TYR A 137 12.52 4.27 -7.24
CA TYR A 137 12.34 3.53 -8.49
C TYR A 137 13.68 3.13 -9.14
N PHE A 138 14.63 4.05 -9.25
CA PHE A 138 15.94 3.75 -9.82
C PHE A 138 16.72 2.77 -8.93
N ALA A 139 16.66 2.93 -7.60
CA ALA A 139 17.23 1.97 -6.67
C ALA A 139 16.55 0.60 -6.77
N ALA A 140 15.24 0.56 -7.08
CA ALA A 140 14.49 -0.69 -7.26
C ALA A 140 14.94 -1.49 -8.48
N LEU A 141 15.35 -0.82 -9.58
CA LEU A 141 15.96 -1.50 -10.73
C LEU A 141 17.23 -2.27 -10.33
N GLU A 142 18.09 -1.67 -9.51
CA GLU A 142 19.31 -2.33 -9.03
C GLU A 142 19.01 -3.40 -7.96
N LEU A 143 18.04 -3.14 -7.07
CA LEU A 143 17.62 -4.11 -6.06
C LEU A 143 16.99 -5.37 -6.70
N ALA A 144 16.19 -5.20 -7.75
CA ALA A 144 15.60 -6.31 -8.51
C ALA A 144 16.67 -7.20 -9.14
N ARG A 145 17.75 -6.61 -9.68
CA ARG A 145 18.88 -7.34 -10.27
C ARG A 145 19.79 -8.00 -9.23
N SER A 146 20.13 -7.29 -8.16
CA SER A 146 21.02 -7.80 -7.10
C SER A 146 20.35 -8.82 -6.17
N GLY A 147 19.04 -8.69 -5.95
CA GLY A 147 18.27 -9.53 -5.03
C GLY A 147 18.68 -9.37 -3.55
N GLU A 148 19.29 -8.23 -3.17
CA GLU A 148 19.80 -7.97 -1.81
C GLU A 148 18.66 -7.60 -0.82
N VAL A 149 17.68 -8.50 -0.66
CA VAL A 149 16.48 -8.29 0.18
C VAL A 149 16.78 -7.93 1.64
N ALA A 150 17.96 -8.27 2.15
CA ALA A 150 18.40 -7.95 3.50
C ALA A 150 18.43 -6.44 3.79
N LEU A 151 18.54 -5.60 2.76
CA LEU A 151 18.42 -4.14 2.90
C LEU A 151 17.03 -3.70 3.38
N ALA A 152 15.99 -4.50 3.13
CA ALA A 152 14.62 -4.25 3.56
C ALA A 152 14.25 -4.94 4.88
N GLN A 153 15.23 -5.40 5.66
CA GLN A 153 15.00 -6.11 6.92
C GLN A 153 14.25 -5.25 7.93
N ALA A 154 13.23 -5.83 8.56
CA ALA A 154 12.46 -5.19 9.63
C ALA A 154 12.49 -6.03 10.92
N PRO A 155 12.53 -5.39 12.10
CA PRO A 155 12.47 -6.11 13.36
C PRO A 155 11.08 -6.71 13.57
N TRP A 156 11.04 -7.85 14.26
CA TRP A 156 9.77 -8.47 14.64
C TRP A 156 9.77 -9.16 16.00
N ARG A 157 10.97 -9.47 16.52
CA ARG A 157 11.14 -9.88 17.92
C ARG A 157 11.38 -8.65 18.80
N PRO A 158 10.91 -8.64 20.06
CA PRO A 158 11.02 -7.48 20.95
C PRO A 158 12.45 -6.94 21.11
N ASP A 159 13.46 -7.81 21.11
CA ASP A 159 14.89 -7.48 21.26
C ASP A 159 15.53 -6.84 20.02
N GLN A 160 14.82 -6.84 18.89
CA GLN A 160 15.32 -6.29 17.62
C GLN A 160 14.94 -4.82 17.39
N PHE A 161 13.96 -4.31 18.15
CA PHE A 161 13.49 -2.93 17.99
C PHE A 161 14.48 -1.94 18.61
N GLN A 162 14.62 -0.77 17.98
CA GLN A 162 15.46 0.32 18.50
C GLN A 162 14.94 0.84 19.84
N ARG A 163 13.61 0.93 19.97
CA ARG A 163 12.90 1.31 21.20
C ARG A 163 11.96 0.19 21.61
N GLY A 164 12.09 -0.27 22.86
CA GLY A 164 11.28 -1.35 23.41
C GLY A 164 9.82 -0.94 23.61
N LEU A 165 8.89 -1.91 23.53
CA LEU A 165 7.46 -1.63 23.63
C LEU A 165 7.06 -0.99 24.98
N ALA A 166 7.70 -1.38 26.08
CA ALA A 166 7.43 -0.81 27.40
C ALA A 166 7.79 0.67 27.48
N GLU A 167 8.98 1.04 26.98
CA GLU A 167 9.45 2.42 26.90
C GLU A 167 8.49 3.29 26.07
N VAL A 168 8.10 2.79 24.89
CA VAL A 168 7.15 3.49 24.01
C VAL A 168 5.79 3.66 24.69
N ARG A 169 5.30 2.64 25.40
CA ARG A 169 4.00 2.70 26.09
C ARG A 169 3.99 3.72 27.23
N ASP A 170 5.07 3.84 27.98
CA ASP A 170 5.15 4.73 29.13
C ASP A 170 5.14 6.22 28.72
N GLU A 171 5.53 6.53 27.47
CA GLU A 171 5.47 7.87 26.88
C GLU A 171 4.14 8.17 26.16
N LEU A 172 3.35 7.15 25.83
CA LEU A 172 2.12 7.32 25.08
C LEU A 172 0.94 7.66 26.02
N PRO A 173 0.05 8.59 25.62
CA PRO A 173 -1.21 8.76 26.32
C PRO A 173 -2.08 7.50 26.18
N ALA A 174 -3.07 7.32 27.05
CA ALA A 174 -3.93 6.13 27.05
C ALA A 174 -4.66 5.86 25.71
N TRP A 175 -4.90 6.91 24.92
CA TRP A 175 -5.51 6.85 23.58
C TRP A 175 -4.48 6.91 22.43
N GLY A 176 -3.18 6.90 22.76
CA GLY A 176 -2.10 7.01 21.80
C GLY A 176 -1.97 5.78 20.92
N GLN A 177 -1.74 5.99 19.63
CA GLN A 177 -1.45 4.90 18.70
C GLN A 177 0.01 4.46 18.84
N LEU A 178 0.24 3.15 18.86
CA LEU A 178 1.59 2.61 18.82
C LEU A 178 2.29 3.03 17.52
N PRO A 179 3.59 3.38 17.57
CA PRO A 179 4.37 3.61 16.36
C PRO A 179 4.43 2.33 15.51
N PRO A 180 4.61 2.47 14.18
CA PRO A 180 4.79 1.33 13.30
C PRO A 180 6.10 0.58 13.61
N VAL A 181 6.32 -0.52 12.89
CA VAL A 181 7.60 -1.25 12.92
C VAL A 181 8.73 -0.34 12.41
N ASP A 182 9.91 -0.43 13.03
CA ASP A 182 11.07 0.36 12.63
C ASP A 182 11.37 0.13 11.15
N ARG A 183 11.53 1.24 10.41
CA ARG A 183 11.69 1.20 8.96
C ARG A 183 13.14 0.96 8.58
N SER A 184 13.31 0.11 7.57
CA SER A 184 14.57 -0.16 6.87
C SER A 184 14.92 0.92 5.86
N GLY A 185 13.93 1.67 5.37
CA GLY A 185 14.11 2.67 4.31
C GLY A 185 14.07 2.12 2.91
N TRP A 186 13.92 0.81 2.77
CA TRP A 186 13.86 0.11 1.51
C TRP A 186 12.46 -0.43 1.22
N GLU A 187 11.44 -0.03 1.97
CA GLU A 187 10.08 -0.60 1.81
C GLU A 187 9.52 -0.34 0.40
N GLU A 188 9.45 0.93 -0.01
CA GLU A 188 8.92 1.29 -1.35
C GLU A 188 9.84 0.79 -2.47
N THR A 189 11.15 0.83 -2.26
CA THR A 189 12.15 0.29 -3.19
C THR A 189 11.97 -1.22 -3.38
N ALA A 190 11.77 -1.98 -2.31
CA ALA A 190 11.57 -3.42 -2.37
C ALA A 190 10.21 -3.80 -2.97
N ARG A 191 9.15 -3.01 -2.73
CA ARG A 191 7.86 -3.18 -3.41
C ARG A 191 8.01 -3.02 -4.92
N MET A 192 8.66 -1.95 -5.38
CA MET A 192 8.92 -1.75 -6.81
C MET A 192 9.88 -2.80 -7.36
N ALA A 193 10.87 -3.25 -6.60
CA ALA A 193 11.78 -4.30 -7.03
C ALA A 193 11.06 -5.65 -7.22
N ALA A 194 10.10 -5.99 -6.35
CA ALA A 194 9.25 -7.17 -6.52
C ALA A 194 8.42 -7.11 -7.81
N GLU A 195 8.02 -5.90 -8.24
CA GLU A 195 7.34 -5.70 -9.52
C GLU A 195 8.28 -5.82 -10.74
N LEU A 196 9.56 -5.49 -10.58
CA LEU A 196 10.58 -5.41 -11.64
C LEU A 196 11.42 -6.69 -11.78
N ALA A 197 11.45 -7.54 -10.76
CA ALA A 197 12.25 -8.75 -10.73
C ALA A 197 11.84 -9.73 -11.84
N GLU A 198 12.83 -10.40 -12.43
CA GLU A 198 12.61 -11.44 -13.45
C GLU A 198 11.79 -12.61 -12.88
N ASP A 199 12.12 -13.02 -11.64
CA ASP A 199 11.34 -13.96 -10.84
C ASP A 199 10.79 -13.24 -9.59
N GLY A 200 9.63 -12.61 -9.76
CA GLY A 200 8.95 -11.89 -8.68
C GLY A 200 8.51 -12.79 -7.52
N ASP A 201 8.15 -14.05 -7.79
CA ASP A 201 7.75 -15.01 -6.77
C ASP A 201 8.94 -15.37 -5.87
N ASP A 202 10.10 -15.67 -6.46
CA ASP A 202 11.34 -15.92 -5.69
C ASP A 202 11.78 -14.67 -4.91
N PHE A 203 11.73 -13.49 -5.52
CA PHE A 203 12.09 -12.24 -4.84
C PHE A 203 11.20 -12.02 -3.60
N ILE A 204 9.89 -12.17 -3.74
CA ILE A 204 8.93 -12.02 -2.64
C ILE A 204 9.12 -13.11 -1.58
N ALA A 205 9.39 -14.35 -1.98
CA ALA A 205 9.66 -15.44 -1.05
C ALA A 205 10.91 -15.15 -0.19
N ARG A 206 12.00 -14.66 -0.80
CA ARG A 206 13.20 -14.23 -0.07
C ARG A 206 12.94 -13.01 0.81
N LEU A 207 12.16 -12.05 0.32
CA LEU A 207 11.74 -10.87 1.09
C LEU A 207 10.96 -11.28 2.34
N ALA A 208 10.13 -12.33 2.27
CA ALA A 208 9.34 -12.81 3.39
C ALA A 208 10.18 -13.33 4.57
N GLU A 209 11.43 -13.74 4.33
CA GLU A 209 12.36 -14.19 5.37
C GLU A 209 12.90 -13.03 6.22
N VAL A 210 13.02 -11.84 5.64
CA VAL A 210 13.59 -10.65 6.30
C VAL A 210 12.54 -9.61 6.68
N ASN A 211 11.42 -9.57 5.95
CA ASN A 211 10.31 -8.64 6.17
C ASN A 211 8.98 -9.23 5.66
N LEU A 212 8.38 -10.09 6.49
CA LEU A 212 7.15 -10.80 6.16
C LEU A 212 5.95 -9.88 5.83
N PRO A 213 5.64 -8.81 6.59
CA PRO A 213 4.58 -7.87 6.22
C PRO A 213 4.78 -7.26 4.83
N LEU A 214 6.00 -6.78 4.54
CA LEU A 214 6.32 -6.16 3.26
C LEU A 214 6.21 -7.13 2.08
N ALA A 215 6.59 -8.39 2.26
CA ALA A 215 6.38 -9.44 1.27
C ALA A 215 4.88 -9.66 0.99
N GLY A 216 4.04 -9.66 2.03
CA GLY A 216 2.59 -9.71 1.86
C GLY A 216 2.05 -8.51 1.06
N GLN A 217 2.50 -7.30 1.39
CA GLN A 217 2.10 -6.06 0.69
C GLN A 217 2.60 -5.98 -0.76
N SER A 218 3.67 -6.71 -1.08
CA SER A 218 4.24 -6.82 -2.43
C SER A 218 3.56 -7.91 -3.26
N ALA A 219 2.81 -8.81 -2.62
CA ALA A 219 2.09 -9.88 -3.31
C ALA A 219 0.76 -9.35 -3.85
N ALA A 220 0.72 -8.89 -5.10
CA ALA A 220 -0.53 -8.55 -5.80
C ALA A 220 -1.19 -9.81 -6.41
N PRO A 221 -2.54 -9.95 -6.40
CA PRO A 221 -3.24 -11.18 -6.81
C PRO A 221 -2.92 -11.64 -8.24
N GLU A 222 -2.82 -10.69 -9.16
CA GLU A 222 -2.60 -10.93 -10.59
C GLU A 222 -1.13 -11.13 -10.98
N ARG A 223 -0.19 -10.96 -10.04
CA ARG A 223 1.27 -11.01 -10.30
C ARG A 223 1.98 -12.16 -9.63
N VAL A 224 1.37 -12.77 -8.61
CA VAL A 224 2.04 -13.73 -7.72
C VAL A 224 1.31 -15.06 -7.71
N ALA A 225 2.06 -16.17 -7.71
CA ALA A 225 1.45 -17.50 -7.65
C ALA A 225 0.53 -17.67 -6.44
N VAL A 226 -0.63 -18.28 -6.67
CA VAL A 226 -1.66 -18.54 -5.65
C VAL A 226 -1.09 -19.27 -4.43
N ASN A 227 -0.18 -20.23 -4.65
CA ASN A 227 0.45 -20.99 -3.57
C ASN A 227 1.37 -20.12 -2.70
N LEU A 228 2.15 -19.20 -3.29
CA LEU A 228 2.98 -18.27 -2.53
C LEU A 228 2.11 -17.32 -1.72
N ARG A 229 1.04 -16.77 -2.32
CA ARG A 229 0.07 -15.91 -1.61
C ARG A 229 -0.55 -16.63 -0.41
N ALA A 230 -0.98 -17.88 -0.58
CA ALA A 230 -1.55 -18.68 0.50
C ALA A 230 -0.53 -18.91 1.62
N ASN A 231 0.72 -19.26 1.26
CA ASN A 231 1.80 -19.43 2.24
C ASN A 231 2.08 -18.14 3.03
N LEU A 232 2.18 -17.00 2.35
CA LEU A 232 2.37 -15.69 2.99
C LEU A 232 1.22 -15.37 3.94
N ALA A 233 -0.03 -15.60 3.52
CA ALA A 233 -1.20 -15.35 4.35
C ALA A 233 -1.21 -16.20 5.63
N GLU A 234 -0.88 -17.49 5.53
CA GLU A 234 -0.74 -18.37 6.71
C GLU A 234 0.38 -17.90 7.64
N ARG A 235 1.54 -17.52 7.09
CA ARG A 235 2.67 -17.01 7.87
C ARG A 235 2.33 -15.69 8.56
N LEU A 236 1.63 -14.78 7.90
CA LEU A 236 1.17 -13.51 8.46
C LEU A 236 0.16 -13.75 9.58
N LEU A 237 -0.79 -14.66 9.38
CA LEU A 237 -1.74 -15.05 10.41
C LEU A 237 -1.04 -15.64 11.64
N ALA A 238 -0.05 -16.51 11.42
CA ALA A 238 0.77 -17.07 12.49
C ALA A 238 1.55 -15.97 13.23
N ARG A 239 2.17 -15.03 12.50
CA ARG A 239 2.89 -13.89 13.09
C ARG A 239 1.96 -12.99 13.92
N MET A 240 0.77 -12.69 13.42
CA MET A 240 -0.23 -11.86 14.11
C MET A 240 -0.64 -12.47 15.47
N ARG A 241 -0.65 -13.81 15.56
CA ARG A 241 -1.05 -14.57 16.76
C ARG A 241 0.12 -15.01 17.65
N ASP A 242 1.38 -14.82 17.25
CA ASP A 242 2.56 -15.20 18.03
C ASP A 242 2.76 -14.22 19.19
N ASP A 243 2.54 -14.67 20.41
CA ASP A 243 2.72 -13.90 21.65
C ASP A 243 4.19 -13.53 21.92
N ARG A 244 5.13 -14.25 21.31
CA ARG A 244 6.58 -13.96 21.34
C ARG A 244 7.00 -12.89 20.33
N ALA A 245 6.11 -12.43 19.45
CA ALA A 245 6.39 -11.32 18.53
C ALA A 245 6.02 -9.98 19.19
N ASP A 246 6.75 -8.92 18.84
CA ASP A 246 6.41 -7.56 19.31
C ASP A 246 5.01 -7.18 18.82
N LEU A 247 4.23 -6.50 19.66
CA LEU A 247 2.86 -6.11 19.35
C LEU A 247 2.76 -5.29 18.04
N ARG A 248 3.74 -4.42 17.77
CA ARG A 248 3.80 -3.64 16.52
C ARG A 248 3.97 -4.53 15.31
N ALA A 249 4.81 -5.56 15.41
CA ALA A 249 5.02 -6.54 14.33
C ALA A 249 3.77 -7.41 14.09
N ARG A 250 3.03 -7.75 15.16
CA ARG A 250 1.76 -8.47 15.06
C ARG A 250 0.69 -7.62 14.34
N ILE A 251 0.61 -6.34 14.69
CA ILE A 251 -0.27 -5.35 14.04
C ILE A 251 0.10 -5.20 12.55
N ALA A 252 1.38 -5.04 12.23
CA ALA A 252 1.86 -4.95 10.84
C ALA A 252 1.51 -6.20 10.03
N ALA A 253 1.65 -7.40 10.61
CA ALA A 253 1.23 -8.64 9.94
C ALA A 253 -0.28 -8.70 9.68
N GLY A 254 -1.09 -8.22 10.62
CA GLY A 254 -2.55 -8.11 10.44
C GLY A 254 -2.94 -7.14 9.33
N HIS A 255 -2.29 -5.96 9.26
CA HIS A 255 -2.51 -5.00 8.16
C HIS A 255 -2.13 -5.58 6.80
N ALA A 256 -0.94 -6.19 6.69
CA ALA A 256 -0.50 -6.83 5.46
C ALA A 256 -1.45 -7.96 5.02
N LEU A 257 -1.93 -8.80 5.96
CA LEU A 257 -2.91 -9.84 5.64
C LEU A 257 -4.24 -9.25 5.14
N GLY A 258 -4.68 -8.14 5.73
CA GLY A 258 -5.87 -7.41 5.28
C GLY A 258 -5.72 -6.84 3.88
N GLU A 259 -4.58 -6.23 3.56
CA GLU A 259 -4.25 -5.70 2.24
C GLU A 259 -4.19 -6.80 1.17
N MET A 260 -3.76 -8.01 1.53
CA MET A 260 -3.76 -9.16 0.62
C MET A 260 -5.17 -9.68 0.29
N GLU A 261 -6.20 -9.26 1.02
CA GLU A 261 -7.59 -9.74 0.92
C GLU A 261 -7.76 -11.27 1.06
N MET A 262 -6.84 -11.94 1.76
CA MET A 262 -6.82 -13.41 1.93
C MET A 262 -7.66 -13.86 3.13
N LEU A 263 -8.93 -13.45 3.20
CA LEU A 263 -9.78 -13.70 4.37
C LEU A 263 -10.09 -15.19 4.60
N GLU A 264 -9.87 -16.05 3.63
CA GLU A 264 -10.04 -17.51 3.76
C GLU A 264 -9.23 -18.10 4.91
N VAL A 265 -8.03 -17.57 5.18
CA VAL A 265 -7.18 -18.05 6.29
C VAL A 265 -7.80 -17.76 7.66
N LEU A 266 -8.76 -16.85 7.73
CA LEU A 266 -9.54 -16.55 8.93
C LEU A 266 -10.83 -17.40 9.02
N GLY A 267 -11.12 -18.21 8.00
CA GLY A 267 -12.32 -19.04 7.90
C GLY A 267 -13.48 -18.38 7.16
N TYR A 268 -13.25 -17.22 6.50
CA TYR A 268 -14.24 -16.66 5.59
C TYR A 268 -14.38 -17.54 4.35
N ARG A 269 -15.58 -17.55 3.76
CA ARG A 269 -15.85 -18.25 2.50
C ARG A 269 -16.24 -17.25 1.43
N ALA A 270 -15.57 -17.29 0.28
CA ALA A 270 -15.96 -16.48 -0.86
C ALA A 270 -17.31 -16.99 -1.42
N LEU A 271 -18.31 -16.12 -1.48
CA LEU A 271 -19.53 -16.37 -2.25
C LEU A 271 -19.32 -15.82 -3.66
N ALA A 272 -19.38 -16.69 -4.66
CA ALA A 272 -19.19 -16.34 -6.05
C ALA A 272 -20.46 -16.57 -6.88
N ARG A 273 -20.68 -15.70 -7.87
CA ARG A 273 -21.71 -15.84 -8.91
C ARG A 273 -21.07 -15.61 -10.27
N ASN A 274 -21.26 -16.53 -11.21
CA ASN A 274 -20.63 -16.50 -12.54
C ASN A 274 -19.10 -16.36 -12.50
N GLY A 275 -18.45 -16.98 -11.51
CA GLY A 275 -16.98 -16.90 -11.34
C GLY A 275 -16.48 -15.60 -10.69
N GLN A 276 -17.35 -14.62 -10.41
CA GLN A 276 -17.00 -13.39 -9.71
C GLN A 276 -17.40 -13.46 -8.23
N ARG A 277 -16.47 -13.12 -7.32
CA ARG A 277 -16.76 -12.98 -5.88
C ARG A 277 -17.73 -11.82 -5.67
N ILE A 278 -18.89 -12.10 -5.08
CA ILE A 278 -19.94 -11.10 -4.78
C ILE A 278 -20.03 -10.75 -3.30
N ALA A 279 -19.56 -11.62 -2.41
CA ALA A 279 -19.50 -11.37 -0.98
C ALA A 279 -18.49 -12.30 -0.28
N TRP A 280 -18.12 -11.92 0.94
CA TRP A 280 -17.47 -12.80 1.90
C TRP A 280 -18.49 -13.26 2.93
N LEU A 281 -18.53 -14.56 3.22
CA LEU A 281 -19.36 -15.13 4.27
C LEU A 281 -18.49 -15.32 5.52
N PRO A 282 -18.85 -14.70 6.67
CA PRO A 282 -18.06 -14.81 7.88
C PRO A 282 -18.18 -16.20 8.50
N PRO A 283 -17.13 -16.66 9.20
CA PRO A 283 -17.27 -17.81 10.08
C PRO A 283 -18.21 -17.47 11.25
N VAL A 284 -19.09 -18.40 11.56
CA VAL A 284 -20.01 -18.31 12.70
C VAL A 284 -19.74 -19.46 13.66
N GLU A 285 -19.83 -19.17 14.96
CA GLU A 285 -19.73 -20.16 16.03
C GLU A 285 -21.11 -20.49 16.56
N THR A 286 -21.40 -21.78 16.72
CA THR A 286 -22.61 -22.23 17.40
C THR A 286 -22.38 -22.19 18.91
N ILE A 287 -23.26 -21.47 19.61
CA ILE A 287 -23.34 -21.43 21.07
C ILE A 287 -24.46 -22.39 21.48
N PRO A 288 -24.13 -23.51 22.16
CA PRO A 288 -25.11 -24.51 22.54
C PRO A 288 -26.25 -23.94 23.40
N GLY A 289 -27.43 -24.55 23.30
CA GLY A 289 -28.51 -24.25 24.24
C GLY A 289 -28.14 -24.72 25.65
N GLY A 290 -28.42 -23.90 26.67
CA GLY A 290 -28.00 -24.21 28.03
C GLY A 290 -28.31 -23.11 29.04
N GLU A 291 -27.98 -23.37 30.30
CA GLU A 291 -28.00 -22.35 31.35
C GLU A 291 -26.63 -21.69 31.45
N TYR A 292 -26.61 -20.37 31.32
CA TYR A 292 -25.41 -19.54 31.36
C TYR A 292 -25.50 -18.55 32.50
N THR A 293 -24.36 -18.24 33.12
CA THR A 293 -24.27 -17.23 34.17
C THR A 293 -23.65 -15.96 33.60
N PHE A 294 -24.29 -14.83 33.87
CA PHE A 294 -23.88 -13.49 33.44
C PHE A 294 -23.55 -12.64 34.66
N GLY A 295 -22.68 -11.64 34.48
CA GLY A 295 -22.19 -10.76 35.54
C GLY A 295 -21.17 -11.42 36.47
N SER A 296 -20.41 -10.60 37.21
CA SER A 296 -19.48 -11.03 38.25
C SER A 296 -19.97 -10.56 39.62
N GLN A 297 -19.57 -11.24 40.70
CA GLN A 297 -19.76 -10.73 42.08
C GLN A 297 -18.49 -10.09 42.64
N ASP A 298 -17.33 -10.41 42.06
CA ASP A 298 -16.01 -10.05 42.56
C ASP A 298 -15.17 -9.41 41.43
N ASP A 299 -15.79 -8.50 40.67
CA ASP A 299 -15.08 -7.71 39.66
C ASP A 299 -14.85 -6.28 40.19
N PRO A 300 -13.59 -5.88 40.44
CA PRO A 300 -13.27 -4.53 40.92
C PRO A 300 -13.65 -3.42 39.93
N GLU A 301 -13.90 -3.73 38.66
CA GLU A 301 -14.29 -2.78 37.62
C GLU A 301 -15.81 -2.81 37.31
N ALA A 302 -16.60 -3.63 38.01
CA ALA A 302 -18.03 -3.71 37.81
C ALA A 302 -18.77 -2.45 38.29
N ASP A 303 -19.78 -2.03 37.52
CA ASP A 303 -20.72 -0.99 37.94
C ASP A 303 -21.55 -1.47 39.15
N SER A 304 -22.00 -0.54 39.99
CA SER A 304 -22.69 -0.86 41.26
C SER A 304 -24.02 -1.60 41.10
N ASP A 305 -24.59 -1.61 39.89
CA ASP A 305 -25.81 -2.31 39.51
C ASP A 305 -25.55 -3.59 38.70
N GLU A 306 -24.29 -4.00 38.51
CA GLU A 306 -23.97 -5.32 37.99
C GLU A 306 -24.26 -6.40 39.03
N HIS A 307 -25.08 -7.37 38.64
CA HIS A 307 -25.45 -8.50 39.50
C HIS A 307 -25.22 -9.80 38.75
N ARG A 308 -24.68 -10.80 39.44
CA ARG A 308 -24.58 -12.15 38.89
C ARG A 308 -25.95 -12.83 38.82
N PHE A 309 -26.35 -13.25 37.63
CA PHE A 309 -27.61 -13.98 37.42
C PHE A 309 -27.45 -15.12 36.41
N SER A 310 -28.32 -16.13 36.49
CA SER A 310 -28.34 -17.24 35.53
C SER A 310 -29.54 -17.13 34.60
N GLN A 311 -29.31 -17.36 33.32
CA GLN A 311 -30.32 -17.31 32.28
C GLN A 311 -30.16 -18.52 31.36
N ARG A 312 -31.29 -19.16 31.05
CA ARG A 312 -31.33 -20.22 30.05
C ARG A 312 -31.45 -19.61 28.66
N LEU A 313 -30.54 -19.99 27.77
CA LEU A 313 -30.51 -19.56 26.38
C LEU A 313 -30.82 -20.75 25.46
N ALA A 314 -31.57 -20.48 24.39
CA ALA A 314 -31.66 -21.41 23.27
C ALA A 314 -30.33 -21.44 22.51
N GLU A 315 -30.11 -22.50 21.72
CA GLU A 315 -28.96 -22.54 20.82
C GLU A 315 -29.04 -21.39 19.80
N PHE A 316 -27.92 -20.72 19.55
CA PHE A 316 -27.81 -19.67 18.54
C PHE A 316 -26.40 -19.66 17.93
N ALA A 317 -26.22 -18.90 16.85
CA ALA A 317 -24.91 -18.71 16.24
C ALA A 317 -24.46 -17.25 16.38
N LEU A 318 -23.16 -17.04 16.59
CA LEU A 318 -22.53 -15.73 16.68
C LEU A 318 -21.42 -15.60 15.64
N GLY A 319 -21.30 -14.45 14.98
CA GLY A 319 -20.16 -14.18 14.11
C GLY A 319 -18.86 -14.22 14.91
N ARG A 320 -17.84 -14.94 14.40
CA ARG A 320 -16.54 -15.02 15.06
C ARG A 320 -15.81 -13.66 15.09
N PHE A 321 -16.11 -12.81 14.12
CA PHE A 321 -15.56 -11.47 13.97
C PHE A 321 -16.68 -10.42 13.83
N PRO A 322 -16.43 -9.15 14.20
CA PRO A 322 -17.32 -8.05 13.85
C PRO A 322 -17.49 -7.91 12.33
N VAL A 323 -18.59 -7.28 11.92
CA VAL A 323 -18.86 -6.99 10.50
C VAL A 323 -17.74 -6.12 9.93
N THR A 324 -17.16 -6.56 8.81
CA THR A 324 -16.07 -5.87 8.13
C THR A 324 -16.56 -4.77 7.19
N ASN A 325 -15.68 -3.84 6.80
CA ASN A 325 -15.97 -2.83 5.78
C ASN A 325 -16.35 -3.46 4.43
N ALA A 326 -15.79 -4.63 4.08
CA ALA A 326 -16.12 -5.33 2.85
C ALA A 326 -17.55 -5.89 2.88
N GLU A 327 -17.96 -6.51 4.00
CA GLU A 327 -19.33 -6.98 4.22
C GLU A 327 -20.34 -5.83 4.24
N TRP A 328 -19.99 -4.72 4.90
CA TRP A 328 -20.79 -3.51 4.91
C TRP A 328 -20.95 -2.91 3.50
N GLY A 329 -19.87 -2.91 2.70
CA GLY A 329 -19.92 -2.49 1.30
C GLY A 329 -20.89 -3.34 0.46
N CYS A 330 -21.00 -4.65 0.73
CA CYS A 330 -22.00 -5.51 0.10
C CYS A 330 -23.43 -5.14 0.52
N PHE A 331 -23.65 -4.82 1.80
CA PHE A 331 -24.95 -4.34 2.29
C PHE A 331 -25.41 -3.05 1.58
N ILE A 332 -24.51 -2.06 1.45
CA ILE A 332 -24.81 -0.82 0.72
C ILE A 332 -25.15 -1.13 -0.74
N LYS A 333 -24.30 -1.88 -1.45
CA LYS A 333 -24.50 -2.21 -2.88
C LYS A 333 -25.78 -3.00 -3.14
N ALA A 334 -26.27 -3.76 -2.15
CA ALA A 334 -27.48 -4.54 -2.25
C ALA A 334 -28.77 -3.74 -1.98
N GLY A 335 -28.67 -2.40 -1.81
CA GLY A 335 -29.83 -1.57 -1.51
C GLY A 335 -30.23 -1.58 -0.03
N GLY A 336 -29.28 -1.85 0.87
CA GLY A 336 -29.55 -2.07 2.29
C GLY A 336 -30.19 -0.88 3.00
N TYR A 337 -29.92 0.34 2.55
CA TYR A 337 -30.54 1.57 3.07
C TYR A 337 -31.87 1.88 2.39
N GLU A 338 -32.03 1.46 1.14
CA GLU A 338 -33.17 1.72 0.28
C GLU A 338 -34.36 0.80 0.59
N GLU A 339 -34.10 -0.43 1.04
CA GLU A 339 -35.12 -1.44 1.29
C GLU A 339 -35.68 -1.38 2.72
N PRO A 340 -36.94 -0.92 2.93
CA PRO A 340 -37.49 -0.70 4.28
C PRO A 340 -37.67 -1.98 5.11
N ARG A 341 -37.71 -3.15 4.46
CA ARG A 341 -37.94 -4.44 5.13
C ARG A 341 -36.86 -4.83 6.14
N TRP A 342 -35.64 -4.27 5.99
CA TRP A 342 -34.50 -4.52 6.88
C TRP A 342 -34.50 -3.65 8.14
N TRP A 343 -35.28 -2.56 8.16
CA TRP A 343 -35.30 -1.58 9.23
C TRP A 343 -36.61 -1.69 10.02
N ARG A 344 -36.68 -2.65 10.94
CA ARG A 344 -37.88 -2.93 11.74
C ARG A 344 -37.86 -2.21 13.08
N GLY A 345 -38.90 -1.44 13.35
CA GLY A 345 -39.04 -0.65 14.57
C GLY A 345 -38.98 0.85 14.30
N GLU A 346 -39.41 1.66 15.26
CA GLU A 346 -39.39 3.11 15.11
C GLU A 346 -37.97 3.67 15.16
N ALA A 347 -37.15 3.20 16.12
CA ALA A 347 -35.75 3.64 16.27
C ALA A 347 -34.88 3.33 15.04
N SER A 348 -35.02 2.13 14.45
CA SER A 348 -34.27 1.75 13.24
C SER A 348 -34.70 2.56 12.02
N ARG A 349 -36.00 2.88 11.89
CA ARG A 349 -36.52 3.71 10.80
C ARG A 349 -36.06 5.16 10.94
N ARG A 350 -36.07 5.70 12.17
CA ARG A 350 -35.50 7.02 12.48
C ARG A 350 -34.01 7.07 12.15
N TYR A 351 -33.22 6.05 12.53
CA TYR A 351 -31.80 5.98 12.21
C TYR A 351 -31.53 5.98 10.69
N ARG A 352 -32.35 5.25 9.93
CA ARG A 352 -32.29 5.24 8.45
C ARG A 352 -32.68 6.59 7.84
N GLU A 353 -33.72 7.24 8.36
CA GLU A 353 -34.31 8.48 7.83
C GLU A 353 -33.53 9.75 8.22
N GLN A 354 -32.89 9.75 9.38
CA GLN A 354 -32.14 10.89 9.89
C GLN A 354 -30.71 10.97 9.37
N GLY A 355 -30.24 9.93 8.66
CA GLY A 355 -28.85 9.80 8.25
C GLY A 355 -27.96 9.59 9.47
N SER A 356 -27.37 8.40 9.61
CA SER A 356 -26.18 8.34 10.46
C SER A 356 -25.12 9.17 9.75
N ASN A 357 -24.70 10.28 10.36
CA ASN A 357 -23.55 11.04 9.90
C ASN A 357 -22.36 10.12 9.61
N GLU A 358 -22.21 8.93 10.16
CA GLU A 358 -21.11 8.02 9.82
C GLU A 358 -21.15 7.45 8.40
N GLY A 359 -22.30 6.97 7.93
CA GLY A 359 -22.45 6.47 6.54
C GLY A 359 -22.30 7.59 5.52
N GLU A 360 -22.86 8.76 5.82
CA GLU A 360 -22.70 9.99 5.04
C GLU A 360 -21.27 10.54 5.12
N ILE A 361 -20.60 10.51 6.27
CA ILE A 361 -19.19 10.90 6.43
C ILE A 361 -18.28 9.94 5.67
N TYR A 362 -18.54 8.63 5.65
CA TYR A 362 -17.75 7.69 4.86
C TYR A 362 -18.02 7.86 3.36
N PHE A 363 -19.27 8.11 2.96
CA PHE A 363 -19.63 8.46 1.59
C PHE A 363 -18.98 9.78 1.15
N LEU A 364 -19.06 10.84 1.97
CA LEU A 364 -18.41 12.13 1.76
C LEU A 364 -16.89 12.06 1.82
N LYS A 365 -16.31 11.18 2.65
CA LYS A 365 -14.86 10.87 2.62
C LYS A 365 -14.49 10.20 1.32
N SER A 366 -15.29 9.24 0.85
CA SER A 366 -15.06 8.57 -0.44
C SER A 366 -15.23 9.53 -1.62
N ILE A 367 -16.23 10.42 -1.58
CA ILE A 367 -16.40 11.51 -2.55
C ILE A 367 -15.21 12.46 -2.49
N ARG A 368 -14.79 12.94 -1.31
CA ARG A 368 -13.59 13.77 -1.16
C ARG A 368 -12.35 13.08 -1.71
N GLN A 369 -12.23 11.77 -1.54
CA GLN A 369 -11.11 11.00 -2.05
C GLN A 369 -11.14 10.89 -3.58
N VAL A 370 -12.32 10.71 -4.18
CA VAL A 370 -12.54 10.72 -5.64
C VAL A 370 -12.33 12.11 -6.24
N VAL A 371 -12.91 13.14 -5.63
CA VAL A 371 -12.77 14.56 -6.02
C VAL A 371 -11.31 14.98 -5.99
N ARG A 372 -10.56 14.64 -4.92
CA ARG A 372 -9.11 14.90 -4.85
C ARG A 372 -8.29 14.05 -5.82
N ALA A 373 -8.75 12.84 -6.14
CA ALA A 373 -8.05 11.95 -7.08
C ALA A 373 -8.31 12.30 -8.56
N GLN A 374 -9.35 13.07 -8.85
CA GLN A 374 -9.80 13.41 -10.21
C GLN A 374 -9.86 14.93 -10.47
N ASP A 375 -9.40 15.74 -9.52
CA ASP A 375 -9.40 17.21 -9.53
C ASP A 375 -10.76 17.82 -9.97
N LEU A 376 -11.84 17.21 -9.49
CA LEU A 376 -13.19 17.67 -9.78
C LEU A 376 -13.56 18.86 -8.89
N ASP A 377 -14.43 19.74 -9.37
CA ASP A 377 -15.00 20.77 -8.53
C ASP A 377 -15.96 20.13 -7.51
N LEU A 378 -15.63 20.26 -6.22
CA LEU A 378 -16.41 19.70 -5.14
C LEU A 378 -17.84 20.26 -5.13
N GLU A 379 -18.03 21.54 -5.46
CA GLU A 379 -19.36 22.16 -5.48
C GLU A 379 -20.21 21.62 -6.62
N GLU A 380 -19.64 21.38 -7.81
CA GLU A 380 -20.35 20.78 -8.94
C GLU A 380 -20.73 19.32 -8.67
N VAL A 381 -19.83 18.54 -8.04
CA VAL A 381 -20.10 17.14 -7.68
C VAL A 381 -21.17 17.04 -6.59
N LEU A 382 -21.13 17.90 -5.57
CA LEU A 382 -22.16 17.95 -4.53
C LEU A 382 -23.51 18.41 -5.09
N ALA A 383 -23.53 19.39 -6.01
CA ALA A 383 -24.73 19.85 -6.69
C ALA A 383 -25.35 18.76 -7.58
N ALA A 384 -24.52 18.01 -8.33
CA ALA A 384 -24.97 16.89 -9.16
C ALA A 384 -25.57 15.75 -8.32
N LEU A 385 -25.05 15.54 -7.11
CA LEU A 385 -25.54 14.57 -6.13
C LEU A 385 -26.69 15.09 -5.27
N ARG A 386 -27.10 16.36 -5.45
CA ARG A 386 -28.15 17.06 -4.68
C ARG A 386 -27.88 17.11 -3.17
N ILE A 387 -26.62 17.20 -2.78
CA ILE A 387 -26.19 17.35 -1.39
C ILE A 387 -26.06 18.85 -1.09
N GLY A 388 -26.73 19.32 -0.03
CA GLY A 388 -26.73 20.75 0.33
C GLY A 388 -25.47 21.18 1.07
N PRO A 389 -25.08 22.47 1.02
CA PRO A 389 -23.86 22.98 1.66
C PRO A 389 -23.86 22.95 3.20
N GLU A 390 -24.98 22.57 3.83
CA GLU A 390 -25.11 22.45 5.29
C GLU A 390 -25.05 20.99 5.81
N GLN A 391 -24.82 20.02 4.92
CA GLN A 391 -24.58 18.59 5.21
C GLN A 391 -23.12 18.24 4.89
#